data_AF-A0A2V4DSH5-F1
#
_entry.id   AF-A0A2V4DSH5-F1
#
_cell.length_a   1.000
_cell.length_b   1.000
_cell.length_c   1.000
_cell.angle_alpha   90.00
_cell.angle_beta   90.00
_cell.angle_gamma   90.00
#
_symmetry.space_group_name_H-M   'P 1'
#
loop_
_entity.id
_entity.type
_entity.pdbx_description
1 polymer ?
#
loop_
_entity_poly.entity_id
_entity_poly.type
_entity_poly.pdbx_seq_one_letter_code
_entity_poly.pdbx_strand_id
1 'polypeptide(L)'
;MDLNIIYRLKISSITEKKIVKLFEKIADHLIEKINTGQYGVGSELPPEVQLQKDYDVSRTTVRKAIDLLVEKNMVVRKKGVGLFVAPMLSTQNILEMTGIIKPGIYQHHKKIIKEAYLRQAGLYYSQLLKIKPSELIYYISFLEIAKNSVVKEIFILPLNHFPDFQVSIIKVLSALEITNSGKKKVDKLEQDLQLIVANAELAKQLRCQINEPLFKVSNHYFDINSEPIAIEYKFASNTKYVVDFT
;
A
#
# COMPACT_ATOMS: atom_id res chain seq x y z
N MET A 1 65.11 0.75 -2.22
CA MET A 1 65.82 -0.09 -3.19
C MET A 1 65.33 -1.53 -3.03
N ASP A 2 64.02 -1.75 -3.09
CA ASP A 2 63.10 -1.69 -4.26
C ASP A 2 63.05 -3.07 -4.93
N LEU A 3 62.09 -3.90 -4.52
CA LEU A 3 60.77 -4.06 -5.15
C LEU A 3 60.85 -4.48 -6.62
N ASN A 4 60.68 -5.79 -6.84
CA ASN A 4 59.58 -6.35 -7.66
C ASN A 4 59.34 -5.80 -9.08
N ILE A 5 60.35 -5.29 -9.78
CA ILE A 5 60.25 -5.03 -11.22
C ILE A 5 60.67 -6.28 -12.00
N ILE A 6 59.83 -7.32 -11.94
CA ILE A 6 59.57 -8.18 -13.12
C ILE A 6 58.05 -8.35 -13.21
N TYR A 7 57.35 -7.21 -13.28
CA TYR A 7 56.01 -7.14 -13.85
C TYR A 7 56.13 -7.31 -15.36
N ARG A 8 56.00 -8.54 -15.86
CA ARG A 8 55.76 -8.81 -17.28
C ARG A 8 54.60 -9.80 -17.42
N LEU A 9 53.40 -9.21 -17.43
CA LEU A 9 52.27 -9.51 -18.33
C LEU A 9 51.97 -10.98 -18.71
N LYS A 10 50.70 -11.34 -18.44
CA LYS A 10 49.89 -12.45 -18.97
C LYS A 10 50.35 -13.84 -18.49
N ILE A 11 49.51 -14.60 -17.80
CA ILE A 11 48.29 -15.20 -18.37
C ILE A 11 47.07 -15.01 -17.47
N SER A 12 46.05 -14.47 -18.12
CA SER A 12 44.64 -14.35 -17.77
C SER A 12 43.92 -15.68 -17.50
N SER A 13 42.76 -15.56 -16.85
CA SER A 13 41.61 -16.46 -16.84
C SER A 13 41.47 -17.46 -15.68
N ILE A 14 40.96 -17.00 -14.53
CA ILE A 14 39.88 -17.73 -13.84
C ILE A 14 38.87 -16.72 -13.32
N THR A 15 37.71 -16.71 -13.97
CA THR A 15 36.53 -15.90 -13.67
C THR A 15 35.99 -16.26 -12.27
N GLU A 16 35.98 -15.30 -11.34
CA GLU A 16 35.14 -15.41 -10.13
C GLU A 16 33.67 -15.35 -10.56
N LYS A 17 33.12 -16.52 -10.88
CA LYS A 17 31.69 -16.71 -11.11
C LYS A 17 30.98 -16.50 -9.78
N LYS A 18 30.50 -15.27 -9.52
CA LYS A 18 29.67 -14.90 -8.38
C LYS A 18 28.61 -15.99 -8.16
N ILE A 19 28.72 -16.78 -7.08
CA ILE A 19 27.75 -17.83 -6.74
C ILE A 19 26.48 -17.13 -6.30
N VAL A 20 25.62 -16.78 -7.26
CA VAL A 20 24.29 -16.24 -6.99
C VAL A 20 23.48 -17.33 -6.31
N LYS A 21 23.05 -17.07 -5.07
CA LYS A 21 22.33 -18.06 -4.26
C LYS A 21 20.96 -18.33 -4.90
N LEU A 22 20.48 -19.56 -4.86
CA LEU A 22 19.24 -19.97 -5.56
C LEU A 22 18.02 -19.11 -5.18
N PHE A 23 17.91 -18.69 -3.92
CA PHE A 23 16.81 -17.80 -3.49
C PHE A 23 16.91 -16.39 -4.07
N GLU A 24 18.12 -15.89 -4.37
CA GLU A 24 18.33 -14.59 -5.03
C GLU A 24 17.83 -14.65 -6.47
N LYS A 25 18.13 -15.75 -7.19
CA LYS A 25 17.59 -15.95 -8.55
C LYS A 25 16.07 -16.04 -8.59
N ILE A 26 15.47 -16.71 -7.61
CA ILE A 26 14.00 -16.79 -7.49
C ILE A 26 13.43 -15.41 -7.20
N ALA A 27 14.06 -14.65 -6.30
CA ALA A 27 13.66 -13.28 -6.00
C ALA A 27 13.75 -12.40 -7.25
N ASP A 28 14.87 -12.41 -7.97
CA ASP A 28 15.07 -11.62 -9.20
C ASP A 28 14.03 -11.96 -10.27
N HIS A 29 13.71 -13.25 -10.45
CA HIS A 29 12.67 -13.67 -11.39
C HIS A 29 11.27 -13.21 -10.96
N LEU A 30 10.93 -13.26 -9.67
CA LEU A 30 9.65 -12.72 -9.18
C LEU A 30 9.58 -11.19 -9.33
N ILE A 31 10.69 -10.50 -9.10
CA ILE A 31 10.83 -9.05 -9.31
C ILE A 31 10.60 -8.70 -10.78
N GLU A 32 11.19 -9.45 -11.71
CA GLU A 32 10.97 -9.28 -13.15
C GLU A 32 9.49 -9.46 -13.50
N LYS A 33 8.83 -10.49 -12.97
CA LYS A 33 7.38 -10.71 -13.17
C LYS A 33 6.50 -9.59 -12.60
N ILE A 34 6.88 -9.02 -11.47
CA ILE A 34 6.19 -7.85 -10.90
C ILE A 34 6.39 -6.63 -11.80
N ASN A 35 7.63 -6.37 -12.23
CA ASN A 35 7.97 -5.21 -13.05
C ASN A 35 7.38 -5.26 -14.47
N THR A 36 7.26 -6.46 -15.04
CA THR A 36 6.60 -6.69 -16.34
C THR A 36 5.08 -6.71 -16.24
N GLY A 37 4.51 -6.58 -15.03
CA GLY A 37 3.07 -6.56 -14.81
C GLY A 37 2.41 -7.94 -14.83
N GLN A 38 3.18 -9.04 -14.95
CA GLN A 38 2.63 -10.40 -14.81
C GLN A 38 2.01 -10.62 -13.43
N TYR A 39 2.60 -10.02 -12.40
CA TYR A 39 1.96 -9.83 -11.09
C TYR A 39 1.72 -8.34 -10.87
N GLY A 40 0.51 -7.88 -11.18
CA GLY A 40 0.11 -6.49 -11.00
C GLY A 40 0.12 -6.08 -9.52
N VAL A 41 0.24 -4.78 -9.27
CA VAL A 41 0.13 -4.24 -7.90
C VAL A 41 -1.20 -4.65 -7.28
N GLY A 42 -1.16 -5.09 -6.03
CA GLY A 42 -2.34 -5.61 -5.32
C GLY A 42 -2.73 -7.04 -5.69
N SER A 43 -2.16 -7.64 -6.74
CA SER A 43 -2.43 -9.06 -7.02
C SER A 43 -1.83 -9.96 -5.94
N GLU A 44 -2.51 -11.08 -5.70
CA GLU A 44 -1.98 -12.14 -4.85
C GLU A 44 -0.89 -12.91 -5.61
N LEU A 45 0.30 -13.02 -5.02
CA LEU A 45 1.35 -13.91 -5.47
C LEU A 45 0.98 -15.36 -5.17
N PRO A 46 1.48 -16.34 -5.95
CA PRO A 46 1.26 -17.73 -5.66
C PRO A 46 1.67 -18.08 -4.22
N PRO A 47 0.87 -18.90 -3.49
CA PRO A 47 1.21 -19.31 -2.13
C PRO A 47 2.60 -19.97 -2.06
N GLU A 48 3.29 -19.87 -0.91
CA GLU A 48 4.64 -20.45 -0.74
C GLU A 48 4.72 -21.94 -1.11
N VAL A 49 3.63 -22.69 -0.91
CA VAL A 49 3.54 -24.11 -1.30
C VAL A 49 3.50 -24.30 -2.81
N GLN A 50 2.84 -23.38 -3.53
CA GLN A 50 2.83 -23.40 -4.99
C GLN A 50 4.18 -22.99 -5.54
N LEU A 51 4.80 -21.93 -4.99
CA LEU A 51 6.15 -21.51 -5.40
C LEU A 51 7.21 -22.60 -5.15
N GLN A 52 7.06 -23.41 -4.10
CA GLN A 52 7.94 -24.58 -3.88
C GLN A 52 7.85 -25.57 -5.04
N LYS A 53 6.64 -25.81 -5.57
CA LYS A 53 6.40 -26.70 -6.70
C LYS A 53 6.89 -26.08 -8.01
N ASP A 54 6.56 -24.81 -8.25
CA ASP A 54 6.87 -24.11 -9.51
C ASP A 54 8.38 -23.98 -9.75
N TYR A 55 9.14 -23.78 -8.67
CA TYR A 55 10.60 -23.62 -8.73
C TYR A 55 11.36 -24.89 -8.33
N ASP A 56 10.67 -25.96 -7.93
CA ASP A 56 11.23 -27.21 -7.39
C ASP A 56 12.31 -26.97 -6.30
N VAL A 57 11.92 -26.26 -5.24
CA VAL A 57 12.84 -25.89 -4.15
C VAL A 57 12.24 -26.11 -2.76
N SER A 58 13.13 -26.17 -1.76
CA SER A 58 12.72 -26.24 -0.36
C SER A 58 11.91 -25.02 0.08
N ARG A 59 11.02 -25.22 1.05
CA ARG A 59 10.30 -24.15 1.76
C ARG A 59 11.22 -23.03 2.24
N THR A 60 12.39 -23.39 2.78
CA THR A 60 13.36 -22.42 3.31
C THR A 60 13.90 -21.51 2.22
N THR A 61 14.11 -22.05 1.01
CA THR A 61 14.58 -21.29 -0.16
C THR A 61 13.51 -20.31 -0.64
N VAL A 62 12.25 -20.75 -0.77
CA VAL A 62 11.12 -19.86 -1.13
C VAL A 62 10.95 -18.77 -0.09
N ARG A 63 10.97 -19.11 1.21
CA ARG A 63 10.83 -18.12 2.27
C ARG A 63 11.91 -17.05 2.20
N LYS A 64 13.17 -17.42 1.99
CA LYS A 64 14.27 -16.45 1.81
C LYS A 64 14.06 -15.55 0.60
N ALA A 65 13.58 -16.10 -0.53
CA ALA A 65 13.28 -15.29 -1.72
C ALA A 65 12.15 -14.28 -1.44
N ILE A 66 11.07 -14.72 -0.81
CA ILE A 66 9.96 -13.85 -0.42
C ILE A 66 10.39 -12.81 0.62
N ASP A 67 11.20 -13.20 1.60
CA ASP A 67 11.70 -12.28 2.62
C ASP A 67 12.55 -11.15 1.99
N LEU A 68 13.32 -11.43 0.93
CA LEU A 68 14.00 -10.39 0.14
C LEU A 68 13.02 -9.42 -0.56
N LEU A 69 11.92 -9.94 -1.12
CA LEU A 69 10.89 -9.11 -1.75
C LEU A 69 10.17 -8.24 -0.72
N VAL A 70 9.92 -8.78 0.47
CA VAL A 70 9.34 -8.04 1.61
C VAL A 70 10.30 -6.96 2.10
N GLU A 71 11.60 -7.27 2.24
CA GLU A 71 12.64 -6.29 2.60
C GLU A 71 12.74 -5.15 1.60
N LYS A 72 12.51 -5.44 0.31
CA LYS A 72 12.45 -4.46 -0.78
C LYS A 72 11.11 -3.71 -0.88
N ASN A 73 10.17 -3.94 0.05
CA ASN A 73 8.79 -3.41 0.01
C ASN A 73 8.03 -3.71 -1.29
N MET A 74 8.41 -4.78 -2.01
CA MET A 74 7.74 -5.20 -3.24
C MET A 74 6.56 -6.13 -2.97
N VAL A 75 6.55 -6.78 -1.80
CA VAL A 75 5.52 -7.74 -1.39
C VAL A 75 5.19 -7.54 0.08
N VAL A 76 3.92 -7.71 0.44
CA VAL A 76 3.45 -7.73 1.83
C VAL A 76 2.91 -9.11 2.18
N ARG A 77 3.40 -9.67 3.28
CA ARG A 77 2.91 -10.94 3.84
C ARG A 77 1.83 -10.66 4.88
N LYS A 78 0.62 -11.21 4.70
CA LYS A 78 -0.43 -11.17 5.72
C LYS A 78 -0.83 -12.56 6.18
N LYS A 79 -0.59 -12.85 7.46
CA LYS A 79 -0.89 -14.14 8.08
C LYS A 79 -2.36 -14.52 7.87
N GLY A 80 -2.59 -15.67 7.24
CA GLY A 80 -3.93 -16.20 6.96
C GLY A 80 -4.67 -15.54 5.79
N VAL A 81 -4.02 -14.64 5.04
CA VAL A 81 -4.63 -13.96 3.88
C VAL A 81 -3.84 -14.24 2.59
N GLY A 82 -2.51 -14.21 2.62
CA GLY A 82 -1.68 -14.47 1.43
C GLY A 82 -0.46 -13.55 1.32
N LEU A 83 0.13 -13.55 0.13
CA LEU A 83 1.26 -12.71 -0.29
C LEU A 83 0.76 -11.75 -1.36
N PHE A 84 0.96 -10.45 -1.22
CA PHE A 84 0.41 -9.46 -2.16
C PHE A 84 1.51 -8.54 -2.68
N VAL A 85 1.47 -8.22 -3.97
CA VAL A 85 2.39 -7.25 -4.58
C VAL A 85 2.08 -5.85 -4.02
N ALA A 86 3.07 -5.23 -3.40
CA ALA A 86 2.97 -3.85 -2.93
C ALA A 86 3.23 -2.87 -4.10
N PRO A 87 2.62 -1.67 -4.05
CA PRO A 87 3.02 -0.58 -4.93
C PRO A 87 4.43 -0.14 -4.58
N MET A 88 5.27 0.06 -5.58
CA MET A 88 6.54 0.75 -5.39
C MET A 88 6.27 2.20 -4.96
N LEU A 89 6.59 2.52 -3.71
CA LEU A 89 6.64 3.89 -3.23
C LEU A 89 8.05 4.44 -3.52
N SER A 90 8.17 5.50 -4.33
CA SER A 90 9.44 6.21 -4.49
C SER A 90 9.80 6.88 -3.16
N THR A 91 11.03 6.67 -2.69
CA THR A 91 11.53 7.25 -1.43
C THR A 91 11.43 8.79 -1.42
N GLN A 92 11.49 9.43 -2.59
CA GLN A 92 11.34 10.88 -2.74
C GLN A 92 9.94 11.39 -2.34
N ASN A 93 8.87 10.60 -2.54
CA ASN A 93 7.49 11.04 -2.25
C ASN A 93 7.13 10.90 -0.77
N ILE A 94 7.93 10.16 0.01
CA ILE A 94 7.70 9.95 1.45
C ILE A 94 8.23 11.15 2.25
N LEU A 95 9.31 11.79 1.80
CA LEU A 95 10.01 12.84 2.53
C LEU A 95 9.31 14.22 2.46
N GLU A 96 8.51 14.51 1.45
CA GLU A 96 7.81 15.80 1.33
C GLU A 96 6.44 15.83 2.02
N MET A 97 5.96 14.69 2.52
CA MET A 97 4.73 14.60 3.32
C MET A 97 4.97 15.05 4.76
N THR A 98 5.39 16.29 4.94
CA THR A 98 5.50 16.94 6.25
C THR A 98 4.09 17.08 6.86
N GLY A 99 3.87 16.59 8.09
CA GLY A 99 2.61 16.78 8.81
C GLY A 99 1.51 15.72 8.63
N ILE A 100 1.84 14.48 8.24
CA ILE A 100 0.79 13.44 8.15
C ILE A 100 0.19 13.16 9.52
N ILE A 101 -1.11 13.44 9.65
CA ILE A 101 -1.89 12.98 10.79
C ILE A 101 -2.04 11.44 10.67
N LYS A 102 -1.20 10.70 11.39
CA LYS A 102 -1.29 9.24 11.49
C LYS A 102 -1.99 8.86 12.79
N PRO A 103 -2.94 7.90 12.79
CA PRO A 103 -3.32 7.24 14.02
C PRO A 103 -2.06 6.58 14.60
N GLY A 104 -1.78 6.78 15.90
CA GLY A 104 -0.61 6.21 16.56
C GLY A 104 -0.40 4.73 16.22
N ILE A 105 0.85 4.31 16.04
CA ILE A 105 1.24 2.96 15.61
C ILE A 105 0.67 1.92 16.60
N TYR A 106 -0.48 1.32 16.29
CA TYR A 106 -0.94 0.12 16.99
C TYR A 106 -0.62 -1.08 16.09
N GLN A 107 0.27 -1.96 16.55
CA GLN A 107 0.86 -3.02 15.74
C GLN A 107 -0.08 -4.17 15.34
N HIS A 108 -1.38 -4.13 15.63
CA HIS A 108 -2.31 -5.21 15.26
C HIS A 108 -3.71 -4.68 14.95
N HIS A 109 -3.89 -4.22 13.72
CA HIS A 109 -5.16 -3.73 13.23
C HIS A 109 -5.88 -4.76 12.35
N LYS A 110 -7.10 -5.13 12.72
CA LYS A 110 -7.97 -5.96 11.89
C LYS A 110 -8.87 -5.06 11.04
N LYS A 111 -8.65 -5.09 9.72
CA LYS A 111 -9.52 -4.40 8.75
C LYS A 111 -10.69 -5.29 8.33
N ILE A 112 -11.91 -4.78 8.45
CA ILE A 112 -13.17 -5.47 8.09
C ILE A 112 -13.94 -4.60 7.09
N ILE A 113 -14.03 -5.06 5.84
CA ILE A 113 -14.83 -4.39 4.79
C ILE A 113 -16.30 -4.45 5.17
N LYS A 114 -16.98 -3.31 5.10
CA LYS A 114 -18.42 -3.15 5.32
C LYS A 114 -19.17 -3.02 4.01
N GLU A 115 -18.66 -2.18 3.13
CA GLU A 115 -19.27 -1.90 1.83
C GLU A 115 -18.16 -1.75 0.79
N ALA A 116 -18.38 -2.31 -0.40
CA ALA A 116 -17.48 -2.12 -1.54
C ALA A 116 -18.28 -2.29 -2.82
N TYR A 117 -18.51 -1.21 -3.55
CA TYR A 117 -19.29 -1.23 -4.80
C TYR A 117 -18.88 -0.10 -5.73
N LEU A 118 -19.22 -0.24 -7.01
CA LEU A 118 -19.09 0.82 -8.01
C LEU A 118 -20.38 1.65 -8.04
N ARG A 119 -20.22 2.97 -8.15
CA ARG A 119 -21.34 3.90 -8.39
C ARG A 119 -20.85 5.07 -9.25
N GLN A 120 -21.79 5.80 -9.82
CA GLN A 120 -21.48 7.09 -10.45
C GLN A 120 -20.91 8.07 -9.41
N ALA A 121 -19.97 8.90 -9.85
CA ALA A 121 -19.39 9.94 -9.02
C ALA A 121 -20.47 10.87 -8.44
N GLY A 122 -21.40 11.30 -9.29
CA GLY A 122 -22.34 12.37 -8.97
C GLY A 122 -21.64 13.73 -8.83
N LEU A 123 -22.41 14.80 -8.61
CA LEU A 123 -21.89 16.17 -8.67
C LEU A 123 -20.76 16.41 -7.66
N TYR A 124 -20.95 16.00 -6.40
CA TYR A 124 -19.99 16.24 -5.33
C TYR A 124 -18.60 15.63 -5.63
N TYR A 125 -18.53 14.32 -5.89
CA TYR A 125 -17.24 13.68 -6.17
C TYR A 125 -16.69 14.02 -7.55
N SER A 126 -17.54 14.36 -8.53
CA SER A 126 -17.08 14.82 -9.85
C SER A 126 -16.26 16.10 -9.77
N GLN A 127 -16.66 17.04 -8.90
CA GLN A 127 -15.95 18.29 -8.69
C GLN A 127 -14.61 18.05 -7.98
N LEU A 128 -14.60 17.26 -6.91
CA LEU A 128 -13.39 16.98 -6.15
C LEU A 128 -12.35 16.17 -6.94
N LEU A 129 -12.80 15.20 -7.74
CA LEU A 129 -11.94 14.31 -8.53
C LEU A 129 -11.73 14.80 -9.97
N LYS A 130 -12.27 15.96 -10.37
CA LYS A 130 -12.23 16.50 -11.73
C LYS A 130 -12.62 15.49 -12.83
N ILE A 131 -13.62 14.65 -12.55
CA ILE A 131 -14.18 13.66 -13.48
C ILE A 131 -15.61 14.02 -13.88
N LYS A 132 -16.20 13.30 -14.84
CA LYS A 132 -17.62 13.50 -15.17
C LYS A 132 -18.53 12.91 -14.07
N PRO A 133 -19.71 13.49 -13.78
CA PRO A 133 -20.66 12.92 -12.82
C PRO A 133 -21.08 11.48 -13.12
N SER A 134 -21.09 11.08 -14.40
CA SER A 134 -21.43 9.74 -14.88
C SER A 134 -20.26 8.74 -14.80
N GLU A 135 -19.03 9.19 -14.58
CA GLU A 135 -17.89 8.29 -14.42
C GLU A 135 -18.00 7.50 -13.12
N LEU A 136 -17.49 6.27 -13.14
CA LEU A 136 -17.60 5.35 -12.03
C LEU A 136 -16.48 5.58 -11.02
N ILE A 137 -16.85 5.48 -9.75
CA ILE A 137 -15.95 5.46 -8.59
C ILE A 137 -16.21 4.18 -7.80
N TYR A 138 -15.15 3.60 -7.23
CA TYR A 138 -15.30 2.67 -6.12
C TYR A 138 -15.64 3.46 -4.87
N TYR A 139 -16.72 3.05 -4.19
CA TYR A 139 -16.99 3.41 -2.81
C TYR A 139 -16.62 2.21 -1.94
N ILE A 140 -15.65 2.37 -1.05
CA ILE A 140 -15.21 1.28 -0.17
C ILE A 140 -15.15 1.76 1.26
N SER A 141 -16.00 1.22 2.12
CA SER A 141 -15.97 1.46 3.56
C SER A 141 -15.51 0.22 4.32
N PHE A 142 -14.61 0.42 5.28
CA PHE A 142 -14.16 -0.63 6.18
C PHE A 142 -13.91 -0.09 7.59
N LEU A 143 -13.88 -0.99 8.56
CA LEU A 143 -13.49 -0.69 9.93
C LEU A 143 -12.09 -1.21 10.20
N GLU A 144 -11.24 -0.37 10.76
CA GLU A 144 -9.99 -0.76 11.37
C GLU A 144 -10.20 -0.92 12.88
N ILE A 145 -10.05 -2.15 13.37
CA ILE A 145 -10.29 -2.51 14.77
C ILE A 145 -8.95 -2.80 15.46
N ALA A 146 -8.66 -2.00 16.49
CA ALA A 146 -7.61 -2.23 17.46
C ALA A 146 -8.22 -2.69 18.80
N LYS A 147 -7.37 -2.95 19.81
CA LYS A 147 -7.80 -3.42 21.13
C LYS A 147 -8.85 -2.50 21.79
N ASN A 148 -8.64 -1.19 21.70
CA ASN A 148 -9.45 -0.18 22.39
C ASN A 148 -9.99 0.93 21.46
N SER A 149 -9.83 0.81 20.14
CA SER A 149 -10.31 1.81 19.19
C SER A 149 -10.87 1.14 17.94
N VAL A 150 -11.88 1.78 17.36
CA VAL A 150 -12.44 1.44 16.05
C VAL A 150 -12.40 2.71 15.21
N VAL A 151 -11.80 2.61 14.04
CA VAL A 151 -11.75 3.69 13.04
C VAL A 151 -12.58 3.24 11.84
N LYS A 152 -13.48 4.08 11.35
CA LYS A 152 -14.15 3.86 10.05
C LYS A 152 -13.33 4.59 9.00
N GLU A 153 -12.98 3.88 7.94
CA GLU A 153 -12.34 4.46 6.76
C GLU A 153 -13.23 4.28 5.54
N ILE A 154 -13.17 5.26 4.64
CA ILE A 154 -13.89 5.27 3.36
C ILE A 154 -12.92 5.73 2.29
N PHE A 155 -12.71 4.92 1.24
CA PHE A 155 -12.03 5.35 0.02
C PHE A 155 -13.02 5.61 -1.10
N ILE A 156 -12.74 6.68 -1.84
CA ILE A 156 -13.37 7.01 -3.12
C ILE A 156 -12.28 6.97 -4.19
N LEU A 157 -12.35 5.96 -5.06
CA LEU A 157 -11.31 5.69 -6.07
C LEU A 157 -11.91 5.75 -7.49
N PRO A 158 -11.49 6.67 -8.37
CA PRO A 158 -11.93 6.70 -9.77
C PRO A 158 -11.61 5.40 -10.53
N LEU A 159 -12.62 4.75 -11.12
CA LEU A 159 -12.43 3.48 -11.83
C LEU A 159 -11.44 3.62 -13.01
N ASN A 160 -11.43 4.78 -13.68
CA ASN A 160 -10.52 5.06 -14.81
C ASN A 160 -9.04 4.96 -14.40
N HIS A 161 -8.72 5.32 -13.15
CA HIS A 161 -7.39 5.31 -12.56
C HIS A 161 -7.06 3.96 -11.90
N PHE A 162 -8.07 3.26 -11.39
CA PHE A 162 -7.96 2.01 -10.64
C PHE A 162 -8.71 0.83 -11.33
N PRO A 163 -8.47 0.52 -12.62
CA PRO A 163 -9.31 -0.45 -13.35
C PRO A 163 -9.24 -1.88 -12.82
N ASP A 164 -8.08 -2.30 -12.28
CA ASP A 164 -7.81 -3.66 -11.82
C ASP A 164 -7.80 -3.76 -10.27
N PHE A 165 -8.41 -2.79 -9.60
CA PHE A 165 -8.32 -2.69 -8.15
C PHE A 165 -9.07 -3.82 -7.44
N GLN A 166 -8.32 -4.63 -6.70
CA GLN A 166 -8.88 -5.72 -5.90
C GLN A 166 -9.18 -5.25 -4.49
N VAL A 167 -10.46 -5.22 -4.09
CA VAL A 167 -10.88 -4.76 -2.76
C VAL A 167 -10.22 -5.53 -1.61
N SER A 168 -9.85 -6.80 -1.83
CA SER A 168 -9.13 -7.64 -0.86
C SER A 168 -7.82 -7.00 -0.36
N ILE A 169 -7.14 -6.20 -1.19
CA ILE A 169 -5.83 -5.62 -0.88
C ILE A 169 -5.90 -4.57 0.22
N ILE A 170 -7.08 -3.95 0.43
CA ILE A 170 -7.30 -2.98 1.51
C ILE A 170 -7.02 -3.59 2.87
N LYS A 171 -7.24 -4.91 3.01
CA LYS A 171 -6.92 -5.61 4.25
C LYS A 171 -5.42 -5.58 4.54
N VAL A 172 -4.57 -5.42 3.55
CA VAL A 172 -3.12 -5.61 3.65
C VAL A 172 -2.38 -4.28 3.55
N LEU A 173 -2.78 -3.44 2.59
CA LEU A 173 -2.09 -2.20 2.25
C LEU A 173 -2.46 -1.04 3.20
N SER A 174 -1.50 -0.13 3.38
CA SER A 174 -1.70 1.20 3.94
C SER A 174 -2.44 2.12 2.98
N ALA A 175 -2.93 3.26 3.48
CA ALA A 175 -3.65 4.23 2.65
C ALA A 175 -2.80 4.73 1.46
N LEU A 176 -1.51 5.03 1.69
CA LEU A 176 -0.61 5.49 0.64
C LEU A 176 -0.32 4.42 -0.40
N GLU A 177 -0.22 3.15 0.02
CA GLU A 177 -0.08 2.04 -0.92
C GLU A 177 -1.37 1.86 -1.75
N ILE A 178 -2.53 1.88 -1.11
CA ILE A 178 -3.83 1.80 -1.82
C ILE A 178 -3.90 2.87 -2.91
N THR A 179 -3.58 4.13 -2.59
CA THR A 179 -3.67 5.23 -3.55
C THR A 179 -2.58 5.19 -4.63
N ASN A 180 -1.41 4.63 -4.34
CA ASN A 180 -0.35 4.39 -5.33
C ASN A 180 -0.52 3.10 -6.15
N SER A 181 -1.56 2.28 -5.88
CA SER A 181 -1.81 1.04 -6.64
C SER A 181 -2.37 1.27 -8.04
N GLY A 182 -2.91 2.47 -8.31
CA GLY A 182 -3.44 2.83 -9.62
C GLY A 182 -2.38 3.25 -10.64
N LYS A 183 -2.87 3.70 -11.80
CA LYS A 183 -2.07 4.20 -12.94
C LYS A 183 -1.16 5.41 -12.62
N LYS A 184 -1.68 6.39 -11.89
CA LYS A 184 -0.98 7.58 -11.38
C LYS A 184 -0.35 7.32 -10.01
N LYS A 185 0.67 8.11 -9.65
CA LYS A 185 1.36 8.05 -8.35
C LYS A 185 1.12 9.31 -7.54
N VAL A 186 0.95 9.14 -6.24
CA VAL A 186 0.73 10.24 -5.30
C VAL A 186 2.02 11.02 -5.13
N ASP A 187 1.92 12.32 -5.30
CA ASP A 187 3.00 13.30 -5.11
C ASP A 187 2.66 14.24 -3.94
N LYS A 188 1.39 14.64 -3.83
CA LYS A 188 0.91 15.56 -2.80
C LYS A 188 -0.29 14.99 -2.05
N LEU A 189 -0.37 15.28 -0.75
CA LEU A 189 -1.51 15.00 0.12
C LEU A 189 -1.98 16.30 0.79
N GLU A 190 -3.26 16.60 0.67
CA GLU A 190 -3.93 17.65 1.45
C GLU A 190 -4.86 17.00 2.47
N GLN A 191 -4.82 17.48 3.73
CA GLN A 191 -5.60 16.92 4.83
C GLN A 191 -6.43 17.98 5.55
N ASP A 192 -7.70 17.67 5.78
CA ASP A 192 -8.62 18.46 6.60
C ASP A 192 -9.04 17.69 7.85
N LEU A 193 -8.81 18.27 9.04
CA LEU A 193 -9.30 17.74 10.31
C LEU A 193 -10.55 18.50 10.76
N GLN A 194 -11.63 17.77 11.02
CA GLN A 194 -12.92 18.31 11.44
C GLN A 194 -13.43 17.58 12.68
N LEU A 195 -14.14 18.30 13.55
CA LEU A 195 -14.97 17.69 14.58
C LEU A 195 -16.40 17.58 14.06
N ILE A 196 -16.94 16.37 14.04
CA ILE A 196 -18.33 16.09 13.63
C ILE A 196 -19.08 15.40 14.77
N VAL A 197 -20.39 15.24 14.61
CA VAL A 197 -21.24 14.59 15.60
C VAL A 197 -21.59 13.17 15.14
N ALA A 198 -21.46 12.18 16.03
CA ALA A 198 -21.82 10.80 15.73
C ALA A 198 -23.34 10.64 15.50
N ASN A 199 -23.75 10.31 14.27
CA ASN A 199 -25.11 9.86 14.01
C ASN A 199 -25.31 8.40 14.50
N ALA A 200 -26.54 7.88 14.44
CA ALA A 200 -26.85 6.53 14.91
C ALA A 200 -26.01 5.42 14.23
N GLU A 201 -25.72 5.57 12.93
CA GLU A 201 -24.94 4.59 12.18
C GLU A 201 -23.47 4.60 12.61
N LEU A 202 -22.84 5.79 12.65
CA LEU A 202 -21.45 5.98 13.07
C LEU A 202 -21.27 5.57 14.52
N ALA A 203 -22.18 5.95 15.42
CA ALA A 203 -22.14 5.57 16.83
C ALA A 203 -22.10 4.04 17.01
N LYS A 204 -22.98 3.33 16.30
CA LYS A 204 -23.01 1.87 16.29
C LYS A 204 -21.71 1.26 15.75
N GLN A 205 -21.17 1.79 14.65
CA GLN A 205 -19.97 1.26 14.01
C GLN A 205 -18.70 1.52 14.83
N LEU A 206 -18.57 2.71 15.41
CA LEU A 206 -17.40 3.16 16.17
C LEU A 206 -17.45 2.77 17.65
N ARG A 207 -18.55 2.17 18.11
CA ARG A 207 -18.79 1.78 19.52
C ARG A 207 -18.72 2.99 20.47
N CYS A 208 -19.33 4.09 20.05
CA CYS A 208 -19.43 5.32 20.81
C CYS A 208 -20.91 5.71 20.99
N GLN A 209 -21.18 6.79 21.71
CA GLN A 209 -22.55 7.27 21.93
C GLN A 209 -23.06 8.07 20.73
N ILE A 210 -24.37 8.06 20.52
CA ILE A 210 -25.01 8.99 19.58
C ILE A 210 -24.77 10.41 20.10
N ASN A 211 -24.49 11.33 19.19
CA ASN A 211 -24.11 12.72 19.46
C ASN A 211 -22.73 12.92 20.10
N GLU A 212 -21.94 11.86 20.29
CA GLU A 212 -20.55 12.00 20.73
C GLU A 212 -19.71 12.70 19.65
N PRO A 213 -18.81 13.64 20.02
CA PRO A 213 -17.89 14.24 19.07
C PRO A 213 -16.96 13.20 18.44
N LEU A 214 -16.81 13.25 17.12
CA LEU A 214 -15.90 12.42 16.34
C LEU A 214 -14.90 13.29 15.61
N PHE A 215 -13.66 12.82 15.55
CA PHE A 215 -12.69 13.37 14.62
C PHE A 215 -12.93 12.77 13.23
N LYS A 216 -13.09 13.65 12.25
CA LYS A 216 -13.12 13.32 10.83
C LYS A 216 -11.85 13.87 10.18
N VAL A 217 -11.05 13.01 9.58
CA VAL A 217 -9.93 13.40 8.72
C VAL A 217 -10.35 13.16 7.27
N SER A 218 -10.20 14.16 6.41
CA SER A 218 -10.41 14.05 4.97
C SER A 218 -9.06 14.20 4.27
N ASN A 219 -8.69 13.23 3.46
CA ASN A 219 -7.40 13.16 2.77
C ASN A 219 -7.64 13.21 1.26
N HIS A 220 -7.07 14.20 0.60
CA HIS A 220 -7.12 14.35 -0.84
C HIS A 220 -5.72 14.09 -1.42
N TYR A 221 -5.61 13.08 -2.27
CA TYR A 221 -4.36 12.66 -2.88
C TYR A 221 -4.25 13.22 -4.29
N PHE A 222 -3.10 13.77 -4.65
CA PHE A 222 -2.84 14.36 -5.96
C PHE A 222 -1.57 13.79 -6.59
N ASP A 223 -1.53 13.73 -7.92
CA ASP A 223 -0.30 13.47 -8.67
C ASP A 223 0.57 14.73 -8.79
N ILE A 224 1.75 14.57 -9.40
CA ILE A 224 2.72 15.65 -9.60
C ILE A 224 2.21 16.82 -10.46
N ASN A 225 1.14 16.60 -11.23
CA ASN A 225 0.49 17.64 -12.02
C ASN A 225 -0.69 18.28 -11.26
N SER A 226 -0.82 18.02 -9.95
CA SER A 226 -1.95 18.47 -9.12
C SER A 226 -3.32 17.97 -9.62
N GLU A 227 -3.33 16.81 -10.27
CA GLU A 227 -4.57 16.12 -10.63
C GLU A 227 -4.99 15.17 -9.51
N PRO A 228 -6.27 15.21 -9.08
CA PRO A 228 -6.76 14.39 -7.98
C PRO A 228 -6.74 12.90 -8.35
N ILE A 229 -6.22 12.10 -7.43
CA ILE A 229 -6.08 10.64 -7.54
C ILE A 229 -7.21 9.93 -6.79
N ALA A 230 -7.42 10.30 -5.54
CA ALA A 230 -8.30 9.58 -4.63
C ALA A 230 -8.69 10.47 -3.46
N ILE A 231 -9.78 10.09 -2.79
CA ILE A 231 -10.20 10.70 -1.53
C ILE A 231 -10.32 9.60 -0.48
N GLU A 232 -9.87 9.89 0.73
CA GLU A 232 -10.06 9.05 1.91
C GLU A 232 -10.72 9.86 3.02
N TYR A 233 -11.68 9.25 3.72
CA TYR A 233 -12.23 9.78 4.96
C TYR A 233 -11.97 8.82 6.11
N LYS A 234 -11.50 9.33 7.24
CA LYS A 234 -11.35 8.57 8.48
C LYS A 234 -12.22 9.17 9.58
N PHE A 235 -12.90 8.32 10.34
CA PHE A 235 -13.75 8.71 11.46
C PHE A 235 -13.35 7.93 12.71
N ALA A 236 -13.15 8.64 13.82
CA ALA A 236 -12.80 8.02 15.10
C ALA A 236 -13.36 8.83 16.28
N SER A 237 -13.81 8.12 17.33
CA SER A 237 -14.27 8.73 18.59
C SER A 237 -13.11 9.13 19.50
N ASN A 238 -12.08 8.29 19.60
CA ASN A 238 -10.89 8.53 20.40
C ASN A 238 -9.64 8.11 19.63
N THR A 239 -8.90 9.10 19.11
CA THR A 239 -7.60 8.89 18.49
C THR A 239 -6.61 9.94 18.97
N LYS A 240 -5.44 9.50 19.44
CA LYS A 240 -4.27 10.36 19.54
C LYS A 240 -3.76 10.59 18.13
N TYR A 241 -4.08 11.75 17.57
CA TYR A 241 -3.44 12.23 16.36
C TYR A 241 -2.13 12.89 16.75
N VAL A 242 -1.02 12.36 16.24
CA VAL A 242 0.28 13.01 16.33
C VAL A 242 0.50 13.69 15.00
N VAL A 243 0.74 15.00 15.04
CA VAL A 243 1.19 15.76 13.88
C VAL A 243 2.71 15.71 13.92
N ASP A 244 3.31 14.84 13.10
CA ASP A 244 4.75 14.82 12.92
C ASP A 244 5.14 15.88 11.90
N PHE A 245 5.70 16.99 12.38
CA PHE A 245 6.48 17.89 11.55
C PHE A 245 7.93 17.39 11.56
N THR A 246 8.32 16.62 10.55
CA THR A 246 9.74 16.32 10.27
C THR A 246 10.25 17.28 9.21
#